data_AF-A0A817RS54-F1
#
_entry.id   AF-A0A817RS54-F1
#
_cell.length_a   1.000
_cell.length_b   1.000
_cell.length_c   1.000
_cell.angle_alpha   90.00
_cell.angle_beta   90.00
_cell.angle_gamma   90.00
#
_symmetry.space_group_name_H-M   'P 1'
#
loop_
_entity.id
_entity.type
_entity.pdbx_description
1 polymer ?
#
loop_
_entity_poly.entity_id
_entity_poly.type
_entity_poly.pdbx_seq_one_letter_code
_entity_poly.pdbx_strand_id
1 'polypeptide(L)'
;MIIRSEAAVLFASIVLKALSEKIQTLWPTIVDTEWLSFCEGLAVLYCMKVLWHQDSEEKENVSFNLLSMIPDNGRQQEVATKLLSLLSEFRWVPKKNQEMALYKLINRDHLTLEHLEVAASFETYTSYLTQFVIAHQKDGNELQENIQIQLNKLLKENHFPCKK
;
A
#
# COMPACT_ATOMS: atom_id res chain seq x y z
N MET A 1 -9.35 -1.15 -15.84
CA MET A 1 -10.42 -0.26 -16.36
C MET A 1 -10.85 0.65 -15.23
N ILE A 2 -10.40 1.90 -15.21
CA ILE A 2 -10.81 2.85 -14.17
C ILE A 2 -12.08 3.55 -14.67
N ILE A 3 -13.24 3.20 -14.10
CA ILE A 3 -14.47 3.93 -14.35
C ILE A 3 -14.39 5.23 -13.54
N ARG A 4 -13.80 6.28 -14.13
CA ARG A 4 -13.78 7.62 -13.54
C ARG A 4 -15.03 8.38 -13.95
N SER A 5 -16.17 8.02 -13.36
CA SER A 5 -17.30 8.93 -13.33
C SER A 5 -16.98 10.06 -12.34
N GLU A 6 -17.15 11.31 -12.75
CA GLU A 6 -17.00 12.47 -11.86
C GLU A 6 -17.87 12.33 -10.60
N ALA A 7 -19.06 11.72 -10.72
CA ALA A 7 -19.93 11.43 -9.59
C ALA A 7 -19.32 10.41 -8.61
N ALA A 8 -18.58 9.42 -9.11
CA ALA A 8 -17.90 8.43 -8.27
C ALA A 8 -16.71 9.06 -7.53
N VAL A 9 -15.96 9.96 -8.18
CA VAL A 9 -14.87 10.73 -7.56
C VAL A 9 -15.42 11.67 -6.48
N LEU A 10 -16.53 12.37 -6.76
CA LEU A 10 -17.17 13.26 -5.79
C LEU A 10 -17.73 12.48 -4.59
N PHE A 11 -18.39 11.35 -4.83
CA PHE A 11 -18.90 10.46 -3.78
C PHE A 11 -17.77 9.95 -2.88
N ALA A 12 -16.69 9.40 -3.47
CA ALA A 12 -15.52 8.95 -2.73
C ALA A 12 -14.92 10.10 -1.90
N SER A 13 -14.79 11.29 -2.48
CA SER A 13 -14.28 12.49 -1.80
C SER A 13 -15.12 12.85 -0.56
N ILE A 14 -16.44 12.84 -0.69
CA ILE A 14 -17.37 13.17 0.41
C ILE A 14 -17.29 12.12 1.52
N VAL A 15 -17.35 10.84 1.16
CA VAL A 15 -17.26 9.71 2.09
C VAL A 15 -15.94 9.77 2.84
N LEU A 16 -14.83 9.98 2.14
CA LEU A 16 -13.49 10.05 2.74
C LEU A 16 -13.30 11.29 3.63
N LYS A 17 -13.87 12.44 3.26
CA LYS A 17 -13.82 13.65 4.11
C LYS A 17 -14.59 13.42 5.41
N ALA A 18 -15.84 12.98 5.33
CA ALA A 18 -16.69 12.73 6.49
C ALA A 18 -16.11 11.63 7.40
N LEU A 19 -15.51 10.59 6.82
CA LEU A 19 -14.85 9.54 7.56
C LEU A 19 -13.53 10.03 8.18
N SER A 20 -12.72 10.80 7.47
CA SER A 20 -11.46 11.35 8.01
C SER A 20 -11.70 12.18 9.28
N GLU A 21 -12.73 13.03 9.28
CA GLU A 21 -13.09 13.87 10.44
C GLU A 21 -13.57 13.01 11.63
N LYS A 22 -14.31 11.92 11.37
CA LYS A 22 -14.77 10.99 12.42
C LYS A 22 -13.69 10.03 12.90
N ILE A 23 -12.81 9.57 12.01
CA ILE A 23 -11.71 8.65 12.33
C ILE A 23 -10.73 9.32 13.28
N GLN A 24 -10.47 10.62 13.11
CA GLN A 24 -9.60 11.39 14.01
C GLN A 24 -10.10 11.41 15.45
N THR A 25 -11.42 11.39 15.67
CA THR A 25 -12.01 11.39 17.02
C THR A 25 -12.18 9.98 17.58
N LEU A 26 -12.36 8.97 16.71
CA LEU A 26 -12.52 7.57 17.10
C LEU A 26 -11.21 6.87 17.40
N TRP A 27 -10.12 7.23 16.71
CA TRP A 27 -8.82 6.57 16.85
C TRP A 27 -8.39 6.36 18.32
N PRO A 28 -8.41 7.39 19.19
CA PRO A 28 -7.86 7.27 20.55
C PRO A 28 -8.70 6.39 21.47
N THR A 29 -9.92 6.04 21.06
CA THR A 29 -10.87 5.26 21.86
C THR A 29 -10.95 3.80 21.43
N ILE A 30 -10.27 3.40 20.35
CA ILE A 30 -10.25 2.01 19.87
C ILE A 30 -9.44 1.15 20.85
N VAL A 31 -10.12 0.19 21.49
CA VAL A 31 -9.48 -0.83 22.33
C VAL A 31 -8.89 -1.96 21.48
N ASP A 32 -7.94 -2.72 22.03
CA ASP A 32 -7.21 -3.77 21.29
C ASP A 32 -8.12 -4.83 20.66
N THR A 33 -9.25 -5.14 21.30
CA THR A 33 -10.21 -6.14 20.78
C THR A 33 -10.93 -5.70 19.52
N GLU A 34 -11.05 -4.39 19.28
CA GLU A 34 -11.70 -3.81 18.11
C GLU A 34 -10.68 -3.44 17.02
N TRP A 35 -9.40 -3.40 17.38
CA TRP A 35 -8.31 -2.95 16.53
C TRP A 35 -8.25 -3.69 15.20
N LEU A 36 -8.40 -5.02 15.19
CA LEU A 36 -8.24 -5.82 13.98
C LEU A 36 -9.29 -5.48 12.91
N SER A 37 -10.54 -5.33 13.31
CA SER A 37 -11.64 -4.92 12.41
C SER A 37 -11.52 -3.45 12.01
N PHE A 38 -11.09 -2.59 12.92
CA PHE A 38 -10.85 -1.17 12.63
C PHE A 38 -9.72 -0.97 11.61
N CYS A 39 -8.61 -1.69 11.79
CA CYS A 39 -7.47 -1.73 10.88
C CYS A 39 -7.89 -2.16 9.46
N GLU A 40 -8.75 -3.16 9.36
CA GLU A 40 -9.29 -3.62 8.06
C GLU A 40 -10.17 -2.56 7.38
N GLY A 41 -11.11 -1.97 8.12
CA GLY A 41 -11.93 -0.87 7.61
C GLY A 41 -11.09 0.32 7.15
N LEU A 42 -10.06 0.69 7.93
CA LEU A 42 -9.13 1.75 7.56
C LEU A 42 -8.36 1.42 6.28
N ALA A 43 -7.77 0.24 6.17
CA ALA A 43 -7.02 -0.18 4.98
C ALA A 43 -7.88 -0.12 3.71
N VAL A 44 -9.14 -0.58 3.79
CA VAL A 44 -10.10 -0.49 2.69
C VAL A 44 -10.39 0.96 2.30
N LEU A 45 -10.61 1.83 3.29
CA LEU A 45 -10.85 3.26 3.03
C LEU A 45 -9.66 3.94 2.37
N TYR A 46 -8.44 3.66 2.82
CA TYR A 46 -7.24 4.18 2.16
C TYR A 46 -7.08 3.61 0.76
N CYS A 47 -7.37 2.33 0.54
CA CYS A 47 -7.33 1.72 -0.78
C CYS A 47 -8.29 2.44 -1.74
N MET A 48 -9.54 2.69 -1.32
CA MET A 48 -10.50 3.49 -2.08
C MET A 48 -9.99 4.92 -2.31
N LYS A 49 -9.38 5.56 -1.32
CA LYS A 49 -8.80 6.90 -1.51
C LYS A 49 -7.71 6.91 -2.57
N VAL A 50 -6.78 5.98 -2.50
CA VAL A 50 -5.63 5.87 -3.42
C VAL A 50 -6.09 5.57 -4.85
N LEU A 51 -7.04 4.64 -5.02
CA LEU A 51 -7.57 4.26 -6.33
C LEU A 51 -8.36 5.40 -7.00
N TRP A 52 -9.10 6.21 -6.24
CA TRP A 52 -9.94 7.29 -6.79
C TRP A 52 -9.24 8.65 -6.91
N HIS A 53 -8.23 8.94 -6.08
CA HIS A 53 -7.53 10.24 -6.05
C HIS A 53 -6.15 10.24 -6.71
N GLN A 54 -5.86 9.25 -7.56
CA GLN A 54 -4.56 9.04 -8.17
C GLN A 54 -3.96 10.25 -8.94
N ASP A 55 -4.76 11.26 -9.29
CA ASP A 55 -4.36 12.38 -10.18
C ASP A 55 -4.21 13.73 -9.49
N SER A 56 -4.43 13.83 -8.18
CA SER A 56 -4.37 15.11 -7.47
C SER A 56 -2.99 15.34 -6.86
N GLU A 57 -2.01 15.75 -7.67
CA GLU A 57 -0.61 16.03 -7.26
C GLU A 57 -0.50 16.90 -5.97
N GLU A 58 -1.45 17.81 -5.73
CA GLU A 58 -1.45 18.69 -4.54
C GLU A 58 -1.96 18.03 -3.25
N LYS A 59 -2.59 16.85 -3.30
CA LYS A 59 -3.23 16.19 -2.13
C LYS A 59 -2.58 14.86 -1.74
N GLU A 60 -1.56 14.41 -2.49
CA GLU A 60 -0.93 13.09 -2.31
C GLU A 60 -0.25 12.92 -0.95
N ASN A 61 0.55 13.90 -0.52
CA ASN A 61 1.20 13.87 0.79
C ASN A 61 0.20 13.94 1.95
N VAL A 62 -0.97 14.53 1.74
CA VAL A 62 -2.05 14.59 2.74
C VAL A 62 -2.78 13.24 2.85
N SER A 63 -2.73 12.40 1.80
CA SER A 63 -3.47 11.16 1.74
C SER A 63 -2.95 10.09 2.71
N PHE A 64 -1.63 9.92 2.79
CA PHE A 64 -0.94 9.03 3.74
C PHE A 64 -0.62 9.72 5.07
N ASN A 65 -0.74 11.05 5.17
CA ASN A 65 -0.53 11.75 6.44
C ASN A 65 -1.51 11.33 7.53
N LEU A 66 -2.67 10.78 7.17
CA LEU A 66 -3.60 10.24 8.18
C LEU A 66 -3.03 8.97 8.83
N LEU A 67 -2.12 8.23 8.18
CA LEU A 67 -1.37 7.15 8.83
C LEU A 67 -0.39 7.70 9.88
N SER A 68 0.10 8.94 9.74
CA SER A 68 0.97 9.55 10.76
C SER A 68 0.20 9.99 12.01
N MET A 69 -1.14 10.05 11.94
CA MET A 69 -2.01 10.31 13.08
C MET A 69 -2.25 9.08 13.95
N ILE A 70 -1.74 7.92 13.54
CA ILE A 70 -1.73 6.68 14.30
C ILE A 70 -0.63 6.78 15.38
N PRO A 71 -0.94 6.93 16.68
CA PRO A 71 0.01 7.09 17.79
C PRO A 71 1.01 5.96 17.98
N ASP A 72 0.73 4.76 17.48
CA ASP A 72 1.63 3.61 17.65
C ASP A 72 2.20 3.15 16.32
N ASN A 73 3.53 3.09 16.23
CA ASN A 73 4.23 2.67 15.03
C ASN A 73 3.88 1.24 14.61
N GLY A 74 3.60 0.34 15.56
CA GLY A 74 3.15 -1.03 15.26
C GLY A 74 1.79 -1.05 14.57
N ARG A 75 0.82 -0.34 15.14
CA ARG A 75 -0.51 -0.15 14.53
C ARG A 75 -0.45 0.58 13.19
N GLN A 76 0.43 1.57 13.05
CA GLN A 76 0.64 2.29 11.79
C GLN A 76 1.10 1.32 10.70
N GLN A 77 2.06 0.49 11.07
CA GLN A 77 2.62 -0.52 10.20
C GLN A 77 1.58 -1.58 9.81
N GLU A 78 0.75 -2.06 10.74
CA GLU A 78 -0.31 -3.02 10.42
C GLU A 78 -1.29 -2.49 9.37
N VAL A 79 -1.70 -1.23 9.49
CA VAL A 79 -2.59 -0.59 8.49
C VAL A 79 -1.86 -0.43 7.15
N ALA A 80 -0.59 -0.03 7.16
CA ALA A 80 0.21 0.12 5.95
C ALA A 80 0.43 -1.22 5.23
N THR A 81 0.71 -2.30 5.96
CA THR A 81 0.83 -3.66 5.43
C THR A 81 -0.49 -4.11 4.81
N LYS A 82 -1.62 -4.02 5.54
CA LYS A 82 -2.93 -4.40 4.98
C LYS A 82 -3.29 -3.60 3.73
N LEU A 83 -3.02 -2.29 3.74
CA LEU A 83 -3.25 -1.43 2.58
C LEU A 83 -2.41 -1.89 1.38
N LEU A 84 -1.14 -2.23 1.58
CA LEU A 84 -0.26 -2.70 0.52
C LEU A 84 -0.72 -4.05 -0.05
N SER A 85 -1.20 -4.97 0.78
CA SER A 85 -1.81 -6.23 0.34
C SER A 85 -3.06 -5.98 -0.51
N LEU A 86 -3.97 -5.10 -0.07
CA LEU A 86 -5.15 -4.77 -0.87
C LEU A 86 -4.77 -4.15 -2.22
N LEU A 87 -3.80 -3.24 -2.24
CA LEU A 87 -3.34 -2.59 -3.47
C LEU A 87 -2.67 -3.59 -4.43
N SER A 88 -1.96 -4.61 -3.91
CA SER A 88 -1.38 -5.68 -4.75
C SER A 88 -2.48 -6.54 -5.37
N GLU A 89 -3.53 -6.90 -4.63
CA GLU A 89 -4.69 -7.64 -5.14
C GLU A 89 -5.39 -6.89 -6.29
N PHE A 90 -5.54 -5.57 -6.16
CA PHE A 90 -6.11 -4.72 -7.22
C PHE A 90 -5.15 -4.44 -8.39
N ARG A 91 -3.92 -4.98 -8.35
CA ARG A 91 -2.85 -4.70 -9.32
C ARG A 91 -2.67 -3.20 -9.53
N TRP A 92 -2.72 -2.45 -8.44
CA TRP A 92 -2.61 -1.02 -8.49
C TRP A 92 -1.22 -0.63 -8.98
N VAL A 93 -1.17 0.24 -9.99
CA VAL A 93 0.08 0.82 -10.50
C VAL A 93 0.18 2.25 -9.94
N PRO A 94 1.09 2.52 -8.99
CA PRO A 94 1.26 3.85 -8.41
C PRO A 94 1.58 4.89 -9.47
N LYS A 95 1.12 6.13 -9.26
CA LYS A 95 1.73 7.29 -9.93
C LYS A 95 2.88 7.78 -9.05
N LYS A 96 4.03 8.03 -9.68
CA LYS A 96 5.37 8.27 -9.11
C LYS A 96 5.41 8.62 -7.60
N ASN A 97 6.25 7.91 -6.85
CA ASN A 97 6.61 8.10 -5.44
C ASN A 97 5.52 7.77 -4.40
N GLN A 98 4.27 7.51 -4.80
CA GLN A 98 3.20 7.08 -3.89
C GLN A 98 3.55 5.73 -3.24
N GLU A 99 4.17 4.83 -3.99
CA GLU A 99 4.68 3.56 -3.48
C GLU A 99 5.74 3.79 -2.40
N MET A 100 6.64 4.74 -2.60
CA MET A 100 7.74 4.98 -1.66
C MET A 100 7.26 5.50 -0.31
N ALA A 101 6.14 6.24 -0.26
CA ALA A 101 5.50 6.62 0.99
C ALA A 101 5.00 5.39 1.76
N LEU A 102 4.38 4.43 1.07
CA LEU A 102 3.88 3.19 1.67
C LEU A 102 5.01 2.29 2.18
N TYR A 103 6.03 2.05 1.36
CA TYR A 103 7.16 1.21 1.75
C TYR A 103 7.98 1.78 2.92
N LYS A 104 8.00 3.12 3.11
CA LYS A 104 8.66 3.74 4.26
C LYS A 104 7.94 3.50 5.59
N LEU A 105 6.64 3.21 5.56
CA LEU A 105 5.82 2.99 6.76
C LEU A 105 5.84 1.54 7.22
N ILE A 106 6.31 0.61 6.40
CA ILE A 106 6.33 -0.81 6.70
C ILE A 106 7.75 -1.22 7.11
N ASN A 107 7.90 -1.84 8.29
CA ASN A 107 9.19 -2.43 8.65
C ASN A 107 9.53 -3.54 7.64
N ARG A 108 10.79 -3.61 7.24
CA ARG A 108 11.30 -4.57 6.24
C ARG A 108 10.97 -6.01 6.58
N ASP A 109 10.91 -6.35 7.87
CA ASP A 109 10.57 -7.68 8.37
C ASP A 109 9.10 -8.09 8.13
N HIS A 110 8.24 -7.15 7.74
CA HIS A 110 6.81 -7.38 7.48
C HIS A 110 6.44 -7.15 6.00
N LEU A 111 7.44 -6.88 5.16
CA LEU A 111 7.26 -6.94 3.73
C LEU A 111 7.23 -8.41 3.31
N THR A 112 6.36 -8.74 2.37
CA THR A 112 6.37 -10.02 1.68
C THR A 112 6.78 -9.78 0.24
N LEU A 113 7.10 -10.83 -0.49
CA LEU A 113 7.37 -10.73 -1.92
C LEU A 113 6.19 -10.09 -2.65
N GLU A 114 4.94 -10.50 -2.38
CA GLU A 114 3.73 -9.97 -3.04
C GLU A 114 3.56 -8.45 -2.88
N HIS A 115 4.02 -7.88 -1.76
CA HIS A 115 4.01 -6.43 -1.57
C HIS A 115 4.85 -5.71 -2.63
N LEU A 116 5.97 -6.31 -3.08
CA LEU A 116 6.86 -5.76 -4.11
C LEU A 116 6.17 -5.57 -5.46
N GLU A 117 5.09 -6.31 -5.74
CA GLU A 117 4.34 -6.22 -7.02
C GLU A 117 3.69 -4.84 -7.22
N VAL A 118 3.54 -4.05 -6.16
CA VAL A 118 3.03 -2.68 -6.23
C VAL A 118 4.07 -1.70 -6.78
N ALA A 119 5.34 -2.10 -6.96
CA ALA A 119 6.36 -1.22 -7.52
C ALA A 119 5.95 -0.68 -8.90
N ALA A 120 6.09 0.63 -9.12
CA ALA A 120 5.71 1.29 -10.37
C ALA A 120 6.71 1.05 -11.52
N SER A 121 7.90 0.56 -11.22
CA SER A 121 8.98 0.33 -12.20
C SER A 121 9.87 -0.84 -11.79
N PHE A 122 10.61 -1.39 -12.77
CA PHE A 122 11.61 -2.42 -12.51
C PHE A 122 12.72 -1.94 -11.57
N GLU A 123 13.15 -0.68 -11.70
CA GLU A 123 14.17 -0.08 -10.82
C GLU A 123 13.68 0.01 -9.37
N THR A 124 12.43 0.46 -9.18
CA THR A 124 11.80 0.50 -7.86
C THR A 124 11.66 -0.89 -7.27
N TYR A 125 11.25 -1.86 -8.10
CA TYR A 125 11.12 -3.26 -7.72
C TYR A 125 12.45 -3.86 -7.27
N THR A 126 13.53 -3.68 -8.03
CA THR A 126 14.86 -4.21 -7.68
C THR A 126 15.41 -3.57 -6.41
N SER A 127 15.15 -2.27 -6.21
CA SER A 127 15.51 -1.58 -4.96
C SER A 127 14.83 -2.21 -3.75
N TYR A 128 13.51 -2.45 -3.82
CA TYR A 128 12.79 -3.08 -2.70
C TYR A 128 13.13 -4.55 -2.52
N LEU A 129 13.31 -5.31 -3.61
CA LEU A 129 13.77 -6.68 -3.56
C LEU A 129 15.14 -6.79 -2.86
N THR A 130 16.06 -5.87 -3.16
CA THR A 130 17.38 -5.84 -2.51
C THR A 130 17.23 -5.61 -1.01
N GLN A 131 16.37 -4.67 -0.59
CA GLN A 131 16.11 -4.43 0.82
C GLN A 131 15.46 -5.62 1.51
N PHE A 132 14.54 -6.31 0.83
CA PHE A 132 13.88 -7.52 1.31
C PHE A 132 14.88 -8.66 1.52
N VAL A 133 15.76 -8.92 0.55
CA VAL A 133 16.81 -9.94 0.64
C VAL A 133 17.78 -9.66 1.79
N ILE A 134 18.18 -8.40 1.99
CA ILE A 134 19.05 -8.02 3.12
C ILE A 134 18.37 -8.31 4.46
N ALA A 135 17.07 -8.03 4.59
CA ALA A 135 16.33 -8.28 5.83
C ALA A 135 16.14 -9.78 6.13
N HIS A 136 16.02 -10.62 5.08
CA HIS A 136 15.69 -12.05 5.22
C HIS A 136 16.88 -12.99 4.92
N GLN A 137 18.11 -12.48 5.00
CA GLN A 137 19.33 -13.18 4.59
C GLN A 137 19.63 -14.50 5.33
N LYS A 138 18.91 -14.81 6.42
CA LYS A 138 19.12 -16.00 7.25
C LYS A 138 18.50 -17.29 6.68
N ASP A 139 17.57 -17.20 5.74
CA ASP A 139 16.84 -18.34 5.16
C ASP A 139 17.09 -18.48 3.64
N GLY A 140 18.36 -18.71 3.27
CA GLY A 140 18.85 -18.52 1.90
C GLY A 140 18.22 -19.37 0.79
N ASN A 141 17.87 -20.64 1.05
CA ASN A 141 17.37 -21.54 0.01
C ASN A 141 15.89 -21.30 -0.31
N GLU A 142 15.03 -21.19 0.71
CA GLU A 142 13.60 -20.94 0.53
C GLU A 142 13.34 -19.54 -0.04
N LEU A 143 14.11 -18.55 0.39
CA LEU A 143 14.06 -17.19 -0.14
C LEU A 143 14.38 -17.15 -1.64
N GLN A 144 15.40 -17.90 -2.08
CA GLN A 144 15.81 -17.93 -3.49
C GLN A 144 14.71 -18.55 -4.38
N GLU A 145 14.12 -19.66 -3.96
CA GLU A 145 13.03 -20.30 -4.71
C GLU A 145 11.81 -19.37 -4.82
N ASN A 146 11.43 -18.72 -3.73
CA ASN A 146 10.31 -17.79 -3.70
C ASN A 146 10.53 -16.56 -4.59
N ILE A 147 11.74 -16.00 -4.60
CA ILE A 147 12.11 -14.89 -5.50
C ILE A 147 11.99 -15.34 -6.97
N GLN A 148 12.48 -16.53 -7.30
CA GLN A 148 12.44 -17.05 -8.67
C GLN A 148 11.00 -17.29 -9.15
N ILE A 149 10.14 -17.84 -8.28
CA ILE A 149 8.71 -18.03 -8.57
C ILE A 149 8.05 -16.69 -8.87
N GLN A 150 8.31 -15.68 -8.05
CA GLN A 150 7.72 -14.36 -8.23
C GLN A 150 8.21 -13.67 -9.51
N LEU A 151 9.52 -13.70 -9.80
CA LEU A 151 10.07 -13.13 -11.03
C LEU A 151 9.43 -13.79 -12.27
N ASN A 152 9.25 -15.11 -12.26
CA ASN A 152 8.57 -15.83 -13.33
C ASN A 152 7.11 -15.40 -13.50
N LYS A 153 6.40 -15.12 -12.40
CA LYS A 153 5.03 -14.57 -12.44
C LYS A 153 5.03 -13.19 -13.10
N LEU A 154 5.87 -12.26 -12.64
CA LEU A 154 5.95 -10.89 -13.17
C LEU A 154 6.32 -10.84 -14.67
N LEU A 155 7.22 -11.72 -15.11
CA LEU A 155 7.60 -11.86 -16.52
C LEU A 155 6.44 -12.36 -17.37
N LYS A 156 5.69 -13.37 -16.92
CA LYS A 156 4.51 -13.88 -17.64
C LYS A 156 3.42 -12.82 -17.78
N GLU A 157 3.28 -11.93 -16.79
CA GLU A 157 2.25 -10.89 -16.77
C GLU A 157 2.64 -9.61 -17.52
N ASN A 158 3.87 -9.51 -18.05
CA ASN A 158 4.41 -8.27 -18.63
C ASN A 158 4.23 -7.06 -17.70
N HIS A 159 4.43 -7.28 -16.39
CA HIS A 159 4.11 -6.32 -15.34
C HIS A 159 4.84 -4.97 -15.52
N PHE A 160 6.08 -5.02 -16.02
CA PHE A 160 6.85 -3.84 -16.40
C PHE A 160 6.98 -3.76 -17.93
N PRO A 161 6.14 -2.98 -18.63
CA PRO A 161 6.25 -2.86 -20.07
C PRO A 161 7.56 -2.17 -20.48
N CYS A 162 8.34 -2.81 -21.34
CA CYS A 162 9.46 -2.16 -22.01
C CYS A 162 8.92 -1.02 -22.88
N LYS A 163 9.33 0.22 -22.57
CA LYS A 163 9.15 1.34 -23.50
C LYS A 163 10.02 1.05 -24.73
N LYS A 164 9.38 0.72 -25.85
CA LYS A 164 10.01 0.73 -27.17
C LYS A 164 10.23 2.17 -27.63
#